data_AF-A0A972Y9S8-F1
#
_entry.id   AF-A0A972Y9S8-F1
#
_cell.length_a   1.000
_cell.length_b   1.000
_cell.length_c   1.000
_cell.angle_alpha   90.00
_cell.angle_beta   90.00
_cell.angle_gamma   90.00
#
_symmetry.space_group_name_H-M   'P 1'
#
loop_
_entity.id
_entity.type
_entity.pdbx_description
1 polymer ?
#
loop_
_entity_poly.entity_id
_entity_poly.type
_entity_poly.pdbx_seq_one_letter_code
_entity_poly.pdbx_strand_id
1 'polypeptide(L)'
;GLDFSAADTADGPAFFVGALMMILVAPCNFILPMVQAPMLILLLLWAALFLAMGAFCYLLLPRFKGVLFNLQVRHRAEEAKFQSTGKHGSPPKNWKA
;
A
#
# COMPACT_ATOMS: atom_id res chain seq x y z
N GLY A 1 -20.92 6.59 18.28
CA GLY A 1 -20.22 6.08 17.09
C GLY A 1 -18.77 6.45 17.24
N LEU A 2 -17.84 5.54 16.94
CA LEU A 2 -16.41 5.87 16.90
C LEU A 2 -16.15 6.75 15.67
N ASP A 3 -15.49 7.89 15.87
CA ASP A 3 -15.06 8.79 14.79
C ASP A 3 -13.93 8.12 14.00
N PHE A 4 -14.21 7.72 12.77
CA PHE A 4 -13.24 7.09 11.86
C PHE A 4 -12.66 8.07 10.84
N SER A 5 -12.89 9.37 11.02
CA SER A 5 -12.46 10.41 10.08
C SER A 5 -10.94 10.59 9.98
N ALA A 6 -10.16 10.01 10.91
CA ALA A 6 -8.69 10.08 10.92
C ALA A 6 -8.01 8.83 10.32
N ALA A 7 -8.76 7.75 10.06
CA ALA A 7 -8.21 6.53 9.48
C ALA A 7 -8.16 6.64 7.95
N ASP A 8 -7.38 7.59 7.45
CA ASP A 8 -7.03 7.64 6.04
C ASP A 8 -5.97 6.58 5.78
N THR A 9 -6.41 5.35 5.48
CA THR A 9 -5.54 4.31 4.92
C THR A 9 -5.18 4.71 3.48
N ALA A 10 -4.42 5.80 3.32
CA ALA A 10 -3.95 6.34 2.06
C ALA A 10 -3.12 5.26 1.33
N ASP A 11 -3.74 4.57 0.39
CA ASP A 11 -3.18 3.62 -0.60
C ASP A 11 -2.20 2.52 -0.15
N GLY A 12 -1.92 2.37 1.15
CA GLY A 12 -1.09 1.30 1.71
C GLY A 12 -1.47 -0.11 1.24
N PRO A 13 -2.78 -0.48 1.19
CA PRO A 13 -3.19 -1.78 0.69
C PRO A 13 -2.76 -2.00 -0.76
N ALA A 14 -2.87 -0.99 -1.61
CA ALA A 14 -2.50 -1.10 -3.02
C ALA A 14 -0.98 -1.23 -3.21
N PHE A 15 -0.18 -0.51 -2.42
CA PHE A 15 1.28 -0.62 -2.45
C PHE A 15 1.77 -2.02 -2.04
N PHE A 16 1.28 -2.57 -0.92
CA PHE A 16 1.67 -3.91 -0.47
C PHE A 16 1.24 -5.00 -1.46
N VAL A 17 0.02 -4.90 -1.98
CA VAL A 17 -0.49 -5.87 -2.97
C VAL A 17 0.31 -5.77 -4.26
N GLY A 18 0.59 -4.56 -4.77
CA GLY A 18 1.39 -4.35 -5.96
C GLY A 18 2.84 -4.82 -5.83
N ALA A 19 3.49 -4.57 -4.69
CA ALA A 19 4.85 -5.02 -4.42
C ALA A 19 4.96 -6.55 -4.35
N LEU A 20 4.05 -7.21 -3.62
CA LEU A 20 3.98 -8.67 -3.56
C LEU A 20 3.72 -9.26 -4.95
N MET A 21 2.87 -8.60 -5.73
CA MET A 21 2.53 -9.04 -7.06
C MET A 21 3.72 -8.98 -8.02
N MET A 22 4.51 -7.91 -7.97
CA MET A 22 5.74 -7.79 -8.76
C MET A 22 6.74 -8.89 -8.41
N ILE A 23 6.91 -9.24 -7.13
CA ILE A 23 7.81 -10.33 -6.72
C ILE A 23 7.36 -11.68 -7.30
N LEU A 24 6.05 -11.95 -7.32
CA LEU A 24 5.50 -13.21 -7.83
C LEU A 24 5.52 -13.29 -9.36
N VAL A 25 5.18 -12.20 -10.05
CA VAL A 25 4.98 -12.19 -11.51
C VAL A 25 6.30 -11.98 -12.25
N ALA A 26 7.26 -11.24 -11.69
CA ALA A 26 8.55 -10.98 -12.33
C ALA A 26 9.29 -12.26 -12.81
N PRO A 27 9.45 -13.33 -11.99
CA PRO A 27 10.10 -14.55 -12.46
C PRO A 27 9.28 -15.26 -13.55
N CYS A 28 7.95 -15.31 -13.41
CA CYS A 28 7.08 -15.88 -14.45
C CYS A 28 7.23 -15.16 -15.79
N ASN A 29 7.33 -13.83 -15.76
CA ASN A 29 7.47 -13.00 -16.95
C ASN A 29 8.79 -13.23 -17.70
N PHE A 30 9.83 -13.63 -16.98
CA PHE A 30 11.13 -13.97 -17.57
C PHE A 30 11.15 -15.41 -18.11
N ILE A 31 10.52 -16.35 -17.42
CA ILE A 31 10.53 -17.77 -17.77
C ILE A 31 9.60 -18.07 -18.97
N LEU A 32 8.39 -17.49 -19.00
CA LEU A 32 7.39 -17.74 -20.05
C LEU A 32 7.94 -17.59 -21.49
N PRO A 33 8.64 -16.50 -21.85
CA PRO A 33 9.17 -16.32 -23.20
C PRO A 33 10.34 -17.24 -23.55
N MET A 34 10.98 -17.86 -22.55
CA MET A 34 12.05 -18.85 -22.78
C MET A 34 11.50 -20.23 -23.13
N VAL A 35 10.20 -20.46 -22.94
CA VAL A 35 9.56 -21.74 -23.28
C VAL A 35 9.38 -21.83 -24.80
N GLN A 36 9.98 -22.85 -25.42
CA GLN A 36 9.78 -23.18 -26.83
C GLN A 36 8.42 -23.87 -27.02
N ALA A 37 7.35 -23.09 -26.96
CA ALA A 37 5.98 -23.54 -27.21
C ALA A 37 5.40 -22.87 -28.48
N PRO A 38 4.44 -23.51 -29.15
CA PRO A 38 3.72 -22.87 -30.25
C PRO A 38 2.96 -21.63 -29.77
N MET A 39 2.86 -20.62 -30.63
CA MET A 39 2.30 -19.28 -30.33
C MET A 39 0.94 -19.31 -29.61
N LEU A 40 0.04 -20.23 -30.00
CA LEU A 40 -1.28 -20.37 -29.37
C LEU A 40 -1.19 -20.75 -27.90
N ILE A 41 -0.28 -21.67 -27.55
CA ILE A 41 -0.09 -22.12 -26.17
C ILE A 41 0.50 -20.97 -25.34
N LEU A 42 1.46 -20.25 -25.91
CA LEU A 42 2.07 -19.09 -25.25
C LEU A 42 1.02 -18.00 -24.97
N LEU A 43 0.14 -17.71 -25.93
CA LEU A 43 -0.96 -16.75 -25.75
C LEU A 43 -1.91 -17.18 -24.62
N LEU A 44 -2.26 -18.47 -24.54
CA LEU A 44 -3.11 -19.01 -23.48
C LEU A 44 -2.44 -18.91 -22.10
N LEU A 45 -1.14 -19.19 -22.00
CA LEU A 45 -0.37 -19.03 -20.76
C LEU A 45 -0.35 -17.57 -20.31
N TRP A 46 -0.18 -16.61 -21.23
CA TRP A 46 -0.28 -15.19 -20.94
C TRP A 46 -1.67 -14.79 -20.46
N ALA A 47 -2.73 -15.26 -21.12
CA ALA A 47 -4.11 -15.00 -20.70
C ALA A 47 -4.39 -15.57 -19.30
N ALA A 48 -3.92 -16.79 -19.02
CA ALA A 48 -4.04 -17.42 -17.71
C ALA A 48 -3.28 -16.62 -16.63
N LEU A 49 -2.07 -16.13 -16.94
CA LEU A 49 -1.30 -15.28 -16.04
C LEU A 49 -2.06 -14.00 -15.70
N PHE A 50 -2.59 -13.27 -16.70
CA PHE A 50 -3.37 -12.05 -16.45
C PHE A 50 -4.65 -12.31 -15.63
N LEU A 51 -5.36 -13.41 -15.89
CA LEU A 51 -6.53 -13.79 -15.12
C LEU A 51 -6.17 -14.12 -13.67
N ALA A 52 -5.12 -14.90 -13.46
CA ALA A 52 -4.61 -15.19 -12.12
C ALA A 52 -4.20 -13.89 -11.40
N MET A 53 -3.63 -12.93 -12.15
CA MET A 53 -3.27 -11.64 -11.59
C MET A 53 -4.48 -10.82 -11.14
N GLY A 54 -5.50 -10.74 -11.99
CA GLY A 54 -6.74 -10.05 -11.66
C GLY A 54 -7.44 -10.67 -10.46
N ALA A 55 -7.51 -12.01 -10.42
CA ALA A 55 -8.12 -12.75 -9.32
C ALA A 55 -7.36 -12.52 -7.99
N PHE A 56 -6.03 -12.59 -8.02
CA PHE A 56 -5.21 -12.36 -6.83
C PHE A 56 -5.41 -10.94 -6.27
N CYS A 57 -5.41 -9.93 -7.15
CA CYS A 57 -5.66 -8.54 -6.78
C CYS A 57 -7.06 -8.39 -6.16
N TYR A 58 -8.10 -8.93 -6.81
CA TYR A 58 -9.47 -8.85 -6.33
C TYR A 58 -9.67 -9.48 -4.93
N LEU A 59 -8.97 -10.58 -4.65
CA LEU A 59 -9.04 -11.27 -3.35
C LEU A 59 -8.24 -10.54 -2.25
N LEU A 60 -7.04 -10.04 -2.58
CA LEU A 60 -6.17 -9.42 -1.58
C LEU A 60 -6.61 -8.00 -1.19
N LEU A 61 -7.10 -7.19 -2.13
CA LEU A 61 -7.50 -5.79 -1.86
C LEU A 61 -8.47 -5.64 -0.67
N PRO A 62 -9.61 -6.36 -0.60
CA PRO A 62 -10.52 -6.25 0.53
C PRO A 62 -9.90 -6.81 1.82
N ARG A 63 -9.05 -7.84 1.72
CA ARG A 63 -8.42 -8.45 2.89
C ARG A 63 -7.38 -7.53 3.53
N PHE A 64 -6.52 -6.91 2.71
CA PHE A 64 -5.49 -5.97 3.16
C PHE A 64 -6.11 -4.67 3.69
N LYS A 65 -7.18 -4.17 3.07
CA LYS A 65 -7.94 -3.02 3.60
C LYS A 65 -8.42 -3.29 5.04
N GLY A 66 -8.99 -4.46 5.31
CA GLY A 66 -9.45 -4.81 6.66
C GLY A 66 -8.33 -4.95 7.69
N VAL A 67 -7.19 -5.52 7.29
CA VAL A 67 -6.02 -5.69 8.19
C VAL A 67 -5.37 -4.35 8.53
N LEU A 68 -5.15 -3.50 7.54
CA LEU A 68 -4.53 -2.19 7.73
C LEU A 68 -5.42 -1.26 8.56
N PHE A 69 -6.73 -1.28 8.32
CA PHE A 69 -7.69 -0.57 9.16
C PHE A 69 -7.64 -1.04 10.61
N ASN A 70 -7.63 -2.36 10.87
CA ASN A 70 -7.56 -2.90 12.23
C ASN A 70 -6.24 -2.54 12.94
N LEU A 71 -5.12 -2.51 12.20
CA LEU A 71 -3.84 -2.08 12.74
C LEU A 71 -3.85 -0.58 13.08
N GLN A 72 -4.39 0.26 12.20
CA GLN A 72 -4.51 1.70 12.46
C GLN A 72 -5.37 2.00 13.69
N VAL A 73 -6.52 1.31 13.83
CA VAL A 73 -7.42 1.44 14.99
C VAL A 73 -6.74 0.95 16.28
N ARG A 74 -6.03 -0.19 16.24
CA ARG A 74 -5.35 -0.74 17.42
C ARG A 74 -4.17 0.12 17.87
N HIS A 75 -3.40 0.64 16.93
CA HIS A 75 -2.19 1.40 17.20
C HIS A 75 -2.42 2.92 17.32
N ARG A 76 -3.68 3.38 17.19
CA ARG A 76 -4.04 4.82 17.16
C ARG A 76 -3.08 5.61 16.28
N ALA A 77 -2.87 5.09 15.07
CA ALA A 77 -2.05 5.73 14.06
C ALA A 77 -2.81 6.94 13.48
N GLU A 78 -3.17 7.90 14.33
CA GLU A 78 -3.55 9.23 13.91
C GLU A 78 -2.27 10.01 13.58
N GLU A 79 -2.37 10.97 12.66
CA GLU A 79 -1.28 11.91 12.39
C GLU A 79 -0.77 12.50 13.70
N ALA A 80 0.55 12.56 13.87
CA ALA A 80 1.17 13.13 15.06
C ALA A 80 0.77 14.61 15.14
N LYS A 81 -0.23 14.92 15.99
CA LYS A 81 -0.56 16.29 16.36
C LYS A 81 0.56 16.81 17.25
N PHE A 82 1.58 17.40 16.63
CA PHE A 82 2.52 18.23 17.36
C PHE A 82 1.72 19.39 17.94
N GLN A 83 1.40 19.33 19.23
CA GLN A 83 1.06 20.56 19.93
C GLN A 83 2.26 21.48 19.76
N SER A 84 2.00 22.63 19.13
CA SER A 84 2.95 23.73 18.94
C SER A 84 3.97 23.72 20.06
N THR A 85 5.23 23.44 19.71
CA THR A 85 6.38 23.66 20.60
C THR A 85 6.14 25.01 21.26
N GLY A 86 5.84 24.98 22.57
CA GLY A 86 5.45 26.17 23.30
C GLY A 86 6.42 27.29 22.97
N LYS A 87 5.91 28.49 22.66
CA LYS A 87 6.72 29.67 22.33
C LYS A 87 7.84 29.80 23.36
N HIS A 88 9.03 29.32 23.01
CA HIS A 88 10.17 29.45 23.89
C HIS A 88 10.58 30.92 23.87
N GLY A 89 10.46 31.56 25.03
CA GLY A 89 11.00 32.89 25.31
C GLY A 89 10.51 33.98 24.37
N SER A 90 9.40 34.64 24.73
CA SER A 90 9.24 36.04 24.33
C SER A 90 10.48 36.81 24.80
N PRO A 91 11.21 37.51 23.93
CA PRO A 91 12.37 38.29 24.36
C PRO A 91 11.92 39.30 25.43
N PRO A 92 12.71 39.50 26.50
CA PRO A 92 12.36 40.47 27.52
C PRO A 92 12.22 41.86 26.91
N LYS A 93 11.27 42.65 27.42
CA LYS A 93 10.77 43.93 26.90
C LYS A 93 11.86 44.99 26.61
N ASN A 94 13.10 44.76 27.02
CA ASN A 94 14.22 45.69 26.93
C ASN A 94 15.30 45.26 25.92
N TRP A 95 15.04 44.23 25.09
CA TRP A 95 15.96 43.83 24.03
C TRP A 95 15.97 44.85 22.89
N LYS A 96 17.10 45.54 22.70
CA LYS A 96 17.38 46.32 21.49
C LYS A 96 18.28 45.47 20.58
N ALA A 97 17.83 45.25 19.35
CA ALA A 97 18.59 44.57 18.29
C ALA A 97 19.75 45.44 17.81
#